data_AF-A0A2N5FZ01-F1
#
_entry.id   AF-A0A2N5FZ01-F1
#
_cell.length_a   1.000
_cell.length_b   1.000
_cell.length_c   1.000
_cell.angle_alpha   90.00
_cell.angle_beta   90.00
_cell.angle_gamma   90.00
#
_symmetry.space_group_name_H-M   'P 1'
#
loop_
_entity.id
_entity.type
_entity.pdbx_description
1 polymer ?
#
loop_
_entity_poly.entity_id
_entity_poly.type
_entity_poly.pdbx_seq_one_letter_code
_entity_poly.pdbx_strand_id
1 'polypeptide(L)'
;MNTFFGWLFKKNYRNLSDLVSLGVLLLLVRLIDFGPVRENIYLLIPVLVVLFVLVRVLETVTAKFLGDQNKKLEYSTFAFSVLGIVVVTSLLRF
;
A
#
# COMPACT_ATOMS: atom_id res chain seq x y z
N MET A 1 -14.43 -1.99 21.79
CA MET A 1 -12.95 -1.89 21.74
C MET A 1 -12.34 -2.32 20.39
N ASN A 2 -13.10 -2.41 19.27
CA ASN A 2 -12.64 -3.08 18.04
C ASN A 2 -12.66 -2.21 16.76
N THR A 3 -12.74 -0.88 16.86
CA THR A 3 -12.80 -0.01 15.66
C THR A 3 -11.45 0.10 14.94
N PHE A 4 -10.33 0.19 15.68
CA PHE A 4 -9.00 0.32 15.08
C PHE A 4 -8.56 -0.97 14.38
N PHE A 5 -8.55 -2.11 15.08
CA PHE A 5 -8.22 -3.40 14.47
C PHE A 5 -9.22 -3.80 13.38
N GLY A 6 -10.52 -3.51 13.58
CA GLY A 6 -11.54 -3.75 12.57
C GLY A 6 -11.29 -2.96 11.28
N TRP A 7 -10.92 -1.68 11.38
CA TRP A 7 -10.52 -0.85 10.24
C TRP A 7 -9.21 -1.36 9.60
N LEU A 8 -8.22 -1.70 10.41
CA LEU A 8 -6.90 -2.16 9.98
C LEU A 8 -6.97 -3.46 9.16
N PHE A 9 -7.88 -4.38 9.51
CA PHE A 9 -8.08 -5.65 8.80
C PHE A 9 -9.26 -5.64 7.83
N LYS A 10 -9.98 -4.51 7.67
CA LYS A 10 -11.13 -4.44 6.75
C LYS A 10 -10.64 -4.58 5.32
N LYS A 11 -10.99 -5.69 4.67
CA LYS A 11 -10.60 -5.97 3.28
C LYS A 11 -11.46 -5.11 2.37
N ASN A 12 -10.91 -4.00 1.87
CA ASN A 12 -11.61 -3.18 0.88
C ASN A 12 -11.46 -3.79 -0.51
N TYR A 13 -12.45 -3.50 -1.33
CA TYR A 13 -12.59 -3.98 -2.69
C TYR A 13 -11.52 -3.32 -3.57
N ARG A 14 -11.03 -4.06 -4.58
CA ARG A 14 -10.05 -3.64 -5.60
C ARG A 14 -10.48 -2.34 -6.29
N ASN A 15 -10.18 -1.22 -5.67
CA ASN A 15 -10.61 0.10 -6.13
C ASN A 15 -9.39 0.93 -6.51
N LEU A 16 -9.61 2.12 -7.06
CA LEU A 16 -8.53 3.04 -7.43
C LEU A 16 -7.66 3.45 -6.22
N SER A 17 -8.25 3.61 -5.04
CA SER A 17 -7.51 3.87 -3.80
C SER A 17 -6.47 2.79 -3.49
N ASP A 18 -6.79 1.53 -3.78
CA ASP A 18 -5.91 0.40 -3.50
C ASP A 18 -4.73 0.39 -4.46
N LEU A 19 -4.95 0.71 -5.74
CA LEU A 19 -3.87 0.83 -6.73
C LEU A 19 -2.89 1.92 -6.37
N VAL A 20 -3.39 3.10 -5.98
CA VAL A 20 -2.55 4.22 -5.56
C VAL A 20 -1.77 3.85 -4.30
N SER A 21 -2.43 3.22 -3.33
CA SER A 21 -1.79 2.81 -2.07
C SER A 21 -0.71 1.76 -2.28
N LEU A 22 -0.94 0.79 -3.18
CA LEU A 22 0.05 -0.20 -3.60
C LEU A 22 1.24 0.43 -4.31
N GLY A 23 1.01 1.38 -5.21
CA GLY A 23 2.09 2.09 -5.90
C GLY A 23 2.98 2.86 -4.93
N VAL A 24 2.39 3.59 -4.00
CA VAL A 24 3.13 4.33 -2.96
C VAL A 24 3.84 3.38 -2.00
N LEU A 25 3.23 2.24 -1.63
CA LEU A 25 3.89 1.22 -0.81
C LEU A 25 5.15 0.68 -1.50
N LEU A 26 5.06 0.34 -2.79
CA LEU A 26 6.20 -0.15 -3.56
C LEU A 26 7.34 0.88 -3.63
N LEU A 27 7.02 2.17 -3.73
CA LEU A 27 8.00 3.25 -3.64
C LEU A 27 8.59 3.37 -2.23
N LEU A 28 7.77 3.34 -1.18
CA LEU A 28 8.22 3.43 0.20
C LEU A 28 9.14 2.28 0.60
N VAL A 29 8.80 1.06 0.21
CA VAL A 29 9.64 -0.12 0.46
C VAL A 29 11.00 0.01 -0.24
N ARG A 30 11.10 0.72 -1.36
CA ARG A 30 12.41 0.98 -1.99
C ARG A 30 13.22 2.06 -1.30
N LEU A 31 12.56 3.01 -0.65
CA LEU A 31 13.21 4.13 0.04
C LEU A 31 13.64 3.78 1.47
N ILE A 32 13.01 2.79 2.10
CA ILE A 32 13.35 2.37 3.45
C ILE A 32 14.67 1.61 3.42
N ASP A 33 15.64 2.09 4.20
CA ASP A 33 16.84 1.34 4.48
C ASP A 33 16.53 0.17 5.43
N PHE A 34 16.66 -1.04 4.91
CA PHE A 34 16.49 -2.28 5.68
C PHE A 34 17.80 -2.74 6.34
N GLY A 35 18.91 -2.00 6.22
CA GLY A 35 20.18 -2.28 6.92
C GLY A 35 19.99 -2.56 8.41
N PRO A 36 19.32 -1.69 9.18
CA PRO A 36 19.05 -1.93 10.60
C PRO A 36 18.17 -3.17 10.86
N VAL A 37 17.25 -3.49 9.93
CA VAL A 37 16.38 -4.68 10.03
C VAL A 37 17.16 -5.97 9.75
N ARG A 38 18.16 -5.92 8.87
CA ARG A 38 19.07 -7.04 8.62
C ARG A 38 19.97 -7.32 9.82
N GLU A 39 20.42 -6.26 10.49
CA GLU A 39 21.25 -6.36 11.69
C GLU A 39 20.44 -6.78 12.92
N ASN A 40 19.17 -6.42 12.98
CA ASN A 40 18.28 -6.77 14.08
C ASN A 40 16.88 -7.17 13.59
N ILE A 41 16.64 -8.48 13.50
CA ILE A 41 15.37 -9.05 13.05
C ILE A 41 14.16 -8.60 13.90
N TYR A 42 14.37 -8.20 15.17
CA TYR A 42 13.29 -7.70 16.02
C TYR A 42 12.71 -6.37 15.52
N LEU A 43 13.46 -5.61 14.69
CA LEU A 43 12.97 -4.39 14.05
C LEU A 43 12.04 -4.67 12.87
N LEU A 44 11.99 -5.91 12.37
CA LEU A 44 11.11 -6.27 11.25
C LEU A 44 9.64 -6.05 11.59
N ILE A 45 9.20 -6.50 12.77
CA ILE A 45 7.81 -6.38 13.22
C ILE A 45 7.37 -4.91 13.29
N PRO A 46 8.06 -4.00 14.00
CA PRO A 46 7.67 -2.60 14.06
C PRO A 46 7.72 -1.92 12.69
N VAL A 47 8.70 -2.22 11.83
CA VAL A 47 8.75 -1.68 10.46
C VAL A 47 7.54 -2.13 9.62
N LEU A 48 7.18 -3.41 9.68
CA LEU A 48 6.00 -3.94 8.99
C LEU A 48 4.70 -3.32 9.51
N VAL A 49 4.58 -3.11 10.82
CA VAL A 49 3.41 -2.45 11.43
C VAL A 49 3.30 -1.01 10.94
N VAL A 50 4.40 -0.25 10.92
CA VAL A 50 4.43 1.12 10.41
C VAL A 50 4.03 1.17 8.93
N LEU A 51 4.62 0.30 8.11
CA LEU A 51 4.27 0.18 6.70
C LEU A 51 2.78 -0.13 6.51
N PHE A 52 2.24 -1.07 7.28
CA PHE A 52 0.84 -1.45 7.18
C PHE A 52 -0.11 -0.32 7.57
N VAL A 53 0.20 0.41 8.65
CA VAL A 53 -0.58 1.57 9.08
C VAL A 53 -0.51 2.68 8.04
N LEU A 54 0.68 2.97 7.50
CA LEU A 54 0.86 3.97 6.44
C LEU A 54 -0.01 3.65 5.22
N VAL A 55 -0.02 2.39 4.77
CA VAL A 55 -0.85 1.95 3.64
C VAL A 55 -2.33 2.17 3.93
N ARG A 56 -2.80 1.81 5.14
CA ARG A 56 -4.21 1.95 5.50
C ARG A 56 -4.66 3.41 5.62
N VAL A 57 -3.80 4.25 6.20
CA VAL A 57 -4.03 5.69 6.25
C VAL A 57 -4.10 6.25 4.84
N LEU A 58 -3.15 5.89 3.98
CA LEU A 58 -3.12 6.34 2.59
C LEU A 58 -4.33 5.87 1.80
N GLU A 59 -4.75 4.61 1.97
CA GLU A 59 -5.95 4.05 1.35
C GLU A 59 -7.18 4.85 1.77
N THR A 60 -7.30 5.17 3.06
CA THR A 60 -8.42 5.94 3.60
C THR A 60 -8.42 7.38 3.09
N VAL A 61 -7.26 8.04 3.06
CA VAL A 61 -7.11 9.40 2.55
C VAL A 61 -7.42 9.44 1.05
N THR A 62 -6.87 8.50 0.28
CA THR A 62 -7.08 8.42 -1.17
C THR A 62 -8.52 8.07 -1.50
N ALA A 63 -9.15 7.16 -0.74
CA ALA A 63 -10.57 6.84 -0.90
C ALA A 63 -11.46 8.05 -0.61
N LYS A 64 -11.16 8.82 0.46
CA LYS A 64 -11.86 10.08 0.75
C LYS A 64 -11.66 11.12 -0.34
N PHE A 65 -10.44 11.24 -0.87
CA PHE A 65 -10.11 12.18 -1.94
C PHE A 65 -10.80 11.83 -3.26
N LEU A 66 -10.82 10.54 -3.61
CA LEU A 66 -11.48 10.05 -4.82
C LEU A 66 -13.01 10.10 -4.70
N GLY A 67 -13.57 10.00 -3.49
CA GLY A 67 -15.02 10.02 -3.27
C GLY A 67 -15.74 9.03 -4.17
N ASP A 68 -16.70 9.51 -4.95
CA ASP A 68 -17.49 8.71 -5.90
C ASP A 68 -16.68 8.17 -7.10
N GLN A 69 -15.48 8.69 -7.32
CA GLN A 69 -14.55 8.17 -8.33
C GLN A 69 -13.82 6.91 -7.84
N ASN A 70 -13.91 6.54 -6.55
CA ASN A 70 -13.29 5.32 -6.04
C ASN A 70 -14.08 4.07 -6.43
N LYS A 71 -14.24 3.88 -7.75
CA LYS A 71 -15.00 2.79 -8.33
C LYS A 71 -14.25 1.48 -8.18
N LYS A 72 -15.03 0.41 -8.05
CA LYS A 72 -14.52 -0.95 -8.07
C LYS A 72 -14.02 -1.27 -9.47
N LEU A 73 -12.78 -1.72 -9.54
CA LEU A 73 -12.13 -2.12 -10.78
C LEU A 73 -12.34 -3.61 -11.01
N GLU A 74 -12.49 -3.98 -12.26
CA GLU A 74 -12.43 -5.38 -12.67
C GLU A 74 -11.03 -5.93 -12.42
N TYR A 75 -10.95 -7.24 -12.16
CA TYR A 75 -9.70 -7.90 -11.84
C TYR A 75 -8.64 -7.75 -12.95
N SER A 76 -9.06 -7.84 -14.21
CA SER A 76 -8.22 -7.68 -15.39
C SER A 76 -7.54 -6.32 -15.39
N THR A 77 -8.32 -5.24 -15.28
CA THR A 77 -7.82 -3.87 -15.26
C THR A 77 -6.93 -3.60 -14.04
N PHE A 78 -7.32 -4.11 -12.88
CA PHE A 78 -6.52 -4.00 -11.66
C PHE A 78 -5.17 -4.70 -11.81
N ALA A 79 -5.14 -5.94 -12.31
CA ALA A 79 -3.92 -6.70 -12.52
C ALA A 79 -2.98 -6.06 -13.55
N PHE A 80 -3.52 -5.58 -14.68
CA PHE A 80 -2.74 -4.84 -15.67
C PHE A 80 -2.16 -3.54 -15.09
N SER A 81 -2.93 -2.83 -14.27
CA SER A 81 -2.46 -1.59 -13.61
C SER A 81 -1.34 -1.88 -12.61
N VAL A 82 -1.48 -2.93 -11.79
CA VAL A 82 -0.42 -3.36 -10.86
C VAL A 82 0.85 -3.75 -11.62
N LEU A 83 0.72 -4.51 -12.70
CA LEU A 83 1.87 -4.87 -13.54
C LEU A 83 2.55 -3.62 -14.11
N GLY A 84 1.77 -2.66 -14.62
CA GLY A 84 2.29 -1.38 -15.09
C GLY A 84 3.05 -0.62 -14.00
N ILE A 85 2.48 -0.53 -12.79
CA ILE A 85 3.13 0.11 -11.63
C ILE A 85 4.44 -0.60 -11.28
N VAL A 86 4.45 -1.93 -11.25
CA VAL A 86 5.66 -2.73 -10.95
C VAL A 86 6.73 -2.53 -12.02
N VAL A 87 6.36 -2.51 -13.30
CA VAL A 87 7.29 -2.25 -14.39
C VAL A 87 7.87 -0.84 -14.30
N VAL A 88 7.02 0.18 -14.13
CA VAL A 88 7.45 1.59 -14.03
C VAL A 88 8.35 1.79 -12.82
N THR A 89 7.97 1.28 -11.65
CA THR A 89 8.83 1.36 -10.47
C THR A 89 10.14 0.61 -10.69
N SER A 90 10.14 -0.55 -11.36
CA SER A 90 11.38 -1.28 -11.67
C SER A 90 12.30 -0.58 -12.69
N LEU A 91 11.73 0.21 -13.59
CA LEU A 91 12.49 1.03 -14.54
C LEU A 91 13.02 2.31 -13.90
N LEU A 92 12.33 2.86 -12.90
CA LEU A 92 12.83 3.95 -12.07
C LEU A 92 13.96 3.44 -11.18
N ARG A 93 15.19 3.47 -11.73
CA ARG A 93 16.43 3.38 -10.94
C ARG A 93 16.62 4.71 -10.21
N PHE A 94 16.31 4.73 -8.92
CA PHE A 94 16.85 5.73 -7.99
C PHE A 94 18.16 5.20 -7.40
#